data_AF-A0A4S1ZKI6-F1
#
_entry.id   AF-A0A4S1ZKI6-F1
#
_cell.length_a   1.000
_cell.length_b   1.000
_cell.length_c   1.000
_cell.angle_alpha   90.00
_cell.angle_beta   90.00
_cell.angle_gamma   90.00
#
_symmetry.space_group_name_H-M   'P 1'
#
loop_
_entity.id
_entity.type
_entity.pdbx_description
1 polymer ?
#
loop_
_entity_poly.entity_id
_entity_poly.type
_entity_poly.pdbx_seq_one_letter_code
_entity_poly.pdbx_strand_id
1 'polypeptide(L)'
;MSQQRQQSQKNVISAFWIFATLVIVVIAFGFGLYFHTLSSKKNNSIPIEIEESNDSKDEKSEFQTNAHEISISKAECGYYLPSSKVAKYTADNLIDDNIKTAWAVNLDSPIYDCDALFGPIFTVNCNTVSEVVIVNGYGKDEASFFNNTRAAWITVYRVDYMVEEFPNESDIIYRGKLKDTVESQSLVVSPNFDNSKPTNKIGLIFSTKNSDGYYFGRKWNDLCISEFKVYGNSIGTGKLETNEQLANNEEWIREEAEENQMRLDEERMGPEWINGIWELNTTVSTALGAVRVNAKVCIDRESQQLVATDCGTTVAKGAYRISGNTIYCGDTYIDMDINNQRLEYGNGYYYRKVSDRYL
;
A
#
# COMPACT_ATOMS: atom_id res chain seq x y z
N MET A 1 -55.07 50.93 21.40
CA MET A 1 -54.62 51.19 20.01
C MET A 1 -53.39 50.35 19.75
N SER A 2 -53.59 49.28 18.99
CA SER A 2 -52.57 48.35 18.51
C SER A 2 -51.97 48.86 17.21
N GLN A 3 -50.65 48.73 17.03
CA GLN A 3 -50.09 48.52 15.70
C GLN A 3 -48.87 47.60 15.77
N GLN A 4 -49.05 46.43 15.17
CA GLN A 4 -48.03 45.45 14.83
C GLN A 4 -47.04 46.04 13.82
N ARG A 5 -45.76 45.70 13.95
CA ARG A 5 -44.91 45.40 12.79
C ARG A 5 -44.20 44.08 13.02
N GLN A 6 -44.79 43.04 12.44
CA GLN A 6 -44.09 41.83 12.05
C GLN A 6 -43.00 42.22 11.04
N GLN A 7 -41.77 41.75 11.25
CA GLN A 7 -40.82 41.59 10.17
C GLN A 7 -40.08 40.26 10.35
N SER A 8 -40.72 39.22 9.78
CA SER A 8 -40.14 38.05 9.11
C SER A 8 -38.70 37.67 9.48
N GLN A 9 -38.55 36.68 10.37
CA GLN A 9 -37.41 35.75 10.32
C GLN A 9 -37.39 35.10 8.94
N LYS A 10 -36.47 35.53 8.07
CA LYS A 10 -36.11 34.74 6.88
C LYS A 10 -35.18 33.63 7.33
N ASN A 11 -35.69 32.40 7.26
CA ASN A 11 -34.89 31.19 7.39
C ASN A 11 -33.74 31.24 6.37
N VAL A 12 -32.52 31.41 6.84
CA VAL A 12 -31.31 31.14 6.05
C VAL A 12 -31.11 29.63 6.10
N ILE A 13 -31.83 28.93 5.21
CA ILE A 13 -31.59 27.53 4.92
C ILE A 13 -30.26 27.48 4.18
N SER A 14 -29.25 26.87 4.81
CA SER A 14 -27.93 26.76 4.18
C SER A 14 -28.03 25.92 2.91
N ALA A 15 -27.39 26.40 1.84
CA ALA A 15 -27.37 25.76 0.53
C ALA A 15 -26.71 24.36 0.53
N PHE A 16 -26.21 23.91 1.69
CA PHE A 16 -25.55 22.64 1.89
C PHE A 16 -26.51 21.43 1.77
N TRP A 17 -27.79 21.60 2.10
CA TRP A 17 -28.76 20.49 2.09
C TRP A 17 -29.40 20.19 0.73
N ILE A 18 -29.25 21.06 -0.27
CA ILE A 18 -29.85 20.85 -1.60
C ILE A 18 -28.93 19.99 -2.49
N PHE A 19 -27.61 20.02 -2.28
CA PHE A 19 -26.65 19.28 -3.10
C PHE A 19 -26.49 17.81 -2.71
N ALA A 20 -26.61 17.47 -1.41
CA ALA A 20 -26.48 16.08 -0.95
C ALA A 20 -27.57 15.13 -1.51
N THR A 21 -28.77 15.66 -1.78
CA THR A 21 -29.91 14.85 -2.23
C THR A 21 -29.90 14.55 -3.73
N LEU A 22 -29.19 15.33 -4.54
CA LEU A 22 -29.16 15.19 -6.01
C LEU A 22 -28.11 14.16 -6.49
N VAL A 23 -27.05 13.94 -5.72
CA VAL A 23 -25.98 12.96 -6.04
C VAL A 23 -26.46 11.51 -5.84
N ILE A 24 -27.40 11.28 -4.92
CA ILE A 24 -27.92 9.93 -4.61
C ILE A 24 -28.83 9.38 -5.73
N VAL A 25 -29.49 10.25 -6.52
CA VAL A 25 -30.43 9.81 -7.57
C VAL A 25 -29.74 9.42 -8.88
N VAL A 26 -28.54 9.96 -9.16
CA VAL A 26 -27.80 9.67 -10.41
C VAL A 26 -27.02 8.35 -10.32
N ILE A 27 -26.58 7.95 -9.12
CA ILE A 27 -25.87 6.68 -8.91
C ILE A 27 -26.82 5.47 -9.01
N ALA A 28 -28.11 5.65 -8.71
CA ALA A 28 -29.10 4.56 -8.71
C ALA A 28 -29.58 4.12 -10.12
N PHE A 29 -29.37 4.92 -11.18
CA PHE A 29 -29.83 4.59 -12.54
C PHE A 29 -28.72 4.25 -13.54
N GLY A 30 -27.45 4.46 -13.19
CA GLY A 30 -26.30 4.26 -14.09
C GLY A 30 -25.77 2.82 -14.21
N PHE A 31 -26.10 1.93 -13.28
CA PHE A 31 -25.57 0.56 -13.24
C PHE A 31 -26.50 -0.52 -13.83
N GLY A 32 -27.65 -0.15 -14.38
CA GLY A 32 -28.70 -1.09 -14.81
C GLY A 32 -28.61 -1.65 -16.24
N LEU A 33 -27.63 -1.28 -17.08
CA LEU A 33 -27.73 -1.52 -18.52
C LEU A 33 -26.43 -1.92 -19.25
N TYR A 34 -25.50 -2.63 -18.60
CA TYR A 34 -24.28 -3.10 -19.30
C TYR A 34 -23.85 -4.55 -19.01
N PHE A 35 -24.79 -5.48 -18.83
CA PHE A 35 -24.49 -6.91 -18.96
C PHE A 35 -25.67 -7.66 -19.59
N HIS A 36 -25.68 -7.72 -20.92
CA HIS A 36 -26.33 -8.81 -21.62
C HIS A 36 -25.62 -9.01 -22.97
N THR A 37 -25.38 -10.28 -23.32
CA THR A 37 -24.73 -10.80 -24.54
C THR A 37 -23.19 -10.78 -24.46
N LEU A 38 -22.43 -11.86 -24.57
CA LEU A 38 -22.60 -13.13 -25.30
C LEU A 38 -22.06 -14.32 -24.50
N SER A 39 -22.79 -15.42 -24.58
CA SER A 39 -22.40 -16.75 -24.11
C SER A 39 -22.02 -17.65 -25.30
N SER A 40 -21.15 -18.63 -25.01
CA SER A 40 -20.90 -19.88 -25.72
C SER A 40 -20.06 -19.88 -27.02
N LYS A 41 -18.86 -20.47 -26.93
CA LYS A 41 -18.61 -21.73 -27.65
C LYS A 41 -17.56 -22.62 -26.98
N LYS A 42 -18.02 -23.80 -26.62
CA LYS A 42 -17.30 -25.01 -26.18
C LYS A 42 -16.55 -25.60 -27.38
N ASN A 43 -15.35 -26.17 -27.16
CA ASN A 43 -14.91 -27.38 -27.85
C ASN A 43 -13.79 -28.08 -27.04
N ASN A 44 -14.00 -29.37 -26.85
CA ASN A 44 -13.09 -30.34 -26.25
C ASN A 44 -11.97 -30.73 -27.23
N SER A 45 -10.77 -31.02 -26.72
CA SER A 45 -10.00 -32.20 -27.11
C SER A 45 -8.96 -32.59 -26.06
N ILE A 46 -8.85 -33.90 -25.84
CA ILE A 46 -8.05 -34.69 -24.89
C ILE A 46 -6.62 -34.93 -25.45
N PRO A 47 -5.63 -35.35 -24.63
CA PRO A 47 -4.20 -35.07 -24.81
C PRO A 47 -3.46 -36.18 -25.56
N ILE A 48 -2.22 -35.89 -25.97
CA ILE A 48 -1.25 -36.89 -26.43
C ILE A 48 0.04 -36.71 -25.63
N GLU A 49 0.35 -37.71 -24.82
CA GLU A 49 1.67 -38.01 -24.29
C GLU A 49 2.63 -38.36 -25.43
N ILE A 50 3.83 -37.80 -25.40
CA ILE A 50 5.02 -38.45 -25.96
C ILE A 50 6.14 -38.26 -24.93
N GLU A 51 6.37 -39.30 -24.13
CA GLU A 51 7.69 -39.61 -23.62
C GLU A 51 8.59 -39.93 -24.82
N GLU A 52 9.71 -39.23 -24.94
CA GLU A 52 10.92 -39.85 -25.47
C GLU A 52 12.13 -39.27 -24.75
N SER A 53 12.73 -40.18 -23.98
CA SER A 53 14.05 -40.12 -23.38
C SER A 53 15.12 -39.67 -24.38
N ASN A 54 16.05 -38.83 -23.94
CA ASN A 54 17.45 -39.05 -24.28
C ASN A 54 18.37 -38.59 -23.14
N ASP A 55 19.08 -39.60 -22.67
CA ASP A 55 20.18 -39.62 -21.74
C ASP A 55 21.37 -38.87 -22.38
N SER A 56 21.82 -37.77 -21.76
CA SER A 56 23.15 -37.24 -22.01
C SER A 56 23.76 -36.71 -20.72
N LYS A 57 24.65 -37.53 -20.17
CA LYS A 57 25.65 -37.15 -19.17
C LYS A 57 26.41 -35.93 -19.64
N ASP A 58 26.27 -34.83 -18.92
CA ASP A 58 27.31 -33.81 -18.84
C ASP A 58 27.54 -33.48 -17.37
N GLU A 59 28.72 -33.91 -16.91
CA GLU A 59 29.35 -33.50 -15.66
C GLU A 59 29.44 -31.96 -15.64
N LYS A 60 28.59 -31.32 -14.82
CA LYS A 60 28.82 -29.95 -14.38
C LYS A 60 28.79 -29.92 -12.86
N SER A 61 30.00 -30.02 -12.30
CA SER A 61 30.50 -29.19 -11.20
C SER A 61 29.39 -28.71 -10.26
N GLU A 62 29.08 -29.51 -9.24
CA GLU A 62 28.44 -29.02 -8.02
C GLU A 62 29.33 -27.91 -7.43
N PHE A 63 29.00 -26.66 -7.76
CA PHE A 63 29.30 -25.55 -6.88
C PHE A 63 28.40 -25.76 -5.66
N GLN A 64 28.93 -26.44 -4.64
CA GLN A 64 28.33 -26.42 -3.30
C GLN A 64 28.42 -24.99 -2.79
N THR A 65 27.42 -24.17 -3.10
CA THR A 65 27.16 -22.95 -2.37
C THR A 65 26.64 -23.36 -0.99
N ASN A 66 27.42 -23.13 0.05
CA ASN A 66 27.01 -23.24 1.46
C ASN A 66 25.93 -22.20 1.76
N ALA A 67 24.73 -22.35 1.17
CA ALA A 67 23.58 -21.52 1.49
C ALA A 67 23.06 -21.92 2.86
N HIS A 68 23.10 -21.00 3.82
CA HIS A 68 22.58 -21.21 5.15
C HIS A 68 21.19 -20.59 5.26
N GLU A 69 20.32 -21.20 6.06
CA GLU A 69 19.04 -20.59 6.43
C GLU A 69 19.32 -19.29 7.19
N ILE A 70 18.76 -18.19 6.70
CA ILE A 70 18.85 -16.86 7.30
C ILE A 70 17.74 -16.76 8.35
N SER A 71 18.12 -16.48 9.59
CA SER A 71 17.14 -16.25 10.66
C SER A 71 16.30 -15.01 10.36
N ILE A 72 14.98 -15.18 10.36
CA ILE A 72 14.02 -14.08 10.29
C ILE A 72 13.75 -13.63 11.74
N SER A 73 14.04 -12.37 12.05
CA SER A 73 13.92 -11.84 13.42
C SER A 73 12.51 -11.35 13.75
N LYS A 74 11.72 -11.03 12.72
CA LYS A 74 10.35 -10.50 12.86
C LYS A 74 9.56 -10.73 11.58
N ALA A 75 8.27 -11.05 11.71
CA ALA A 75 7.30 -11.02 10.63
C ALA A 75 6.15 -10.07 11.01
N GLU A 76 5.76 -9.17 10.12
CA GLU A 76 4.70 -8.20 10.38
C GLU A 76 3.75 -8.04 9.20
N CYS A 77 2.46 -7.90 9.49
CA CYS A 77 1.45 -7.54 8.52
C CYS A 77 0.35 -6.76 9.25
N GLY A 78 -0.04 -5.61 8.71
CA GLY A 78 -1.06 -4.75 9.33
C GLY A 78 -2.46 -5.36 9.33
N TYR A 79 -2.65 -6.47 8.63
CA TYR A 79 -3.95 -7.09 8.48
C TYR A 79 -3.85 -8.62 8.43
N TYR A 80 -4.84 -9.26 9.04
CA TYR A 80 -4.98 -10.70 9.17
C TYR A 80 -6.40 -11.03 9.66
N LEU A 81 -6.82 -12.28 9.54
CA LEU A 81 -8.09 -12.74 10.07
C LEU A 81 -8.17 -12.56 11.59
N PRO A 82 -9.33 -12.14 12.14
CA PRO A 82 -9.54 -12.08 13.58
C PRO A 82 -9.18 -13.41 14.25
N SER A 83 -8.46 -13.33 15.37
CA SER A 83 -8.13 -14.52 16.15
C SER A 83 -9.39 -15.22 16.64
N SER A 84 -9.41 -16.54 16.55
CA SER A 84 -10.46 -17.39 17.14
C SER A 84 -10.01 -17.91 18.51
N LYS A 85 -10.90 -18.64 19.19
CA LYS A 85 -10.53 -19.33 20.45
C LYS A 85 -9.44 -20.39 20.27
N VAL A 86 -9.23 -20.87 19.04
CA VAL A 86 -8.39 -22.05 18.74
C VAL A 86 -7.21 -21.76 17.82
N ALA A 87 -7.17 -20.60 17.18
CA ALA A 87 -6.13 -20.24 16.22
C ALA A 87 -5.97 -18.73 16.12
N LYS A 88 -4.72 -18.29 15.98
CA LYS A 88 -4.32 -16.96 15.54
C LYS A 88 -3.87 -17.05 14.08
N TYR A 89 -3.95 -15.95 13.35
CA TYR A 89 -3.62 -15.89 11.93
C TYR A 89 -2.60 -14.80 11.59
N THR A 90 -1.72 -14.49 12.54
CA THR A 90 -0.75 -13.39 12.46
C THR A 90 0.49 -13.76 11.64
N ALA A 91 1.25 -12.76 11.20
CA ALA A 91 2.46 -12.96 10.40
C ALA A 91 3.55 -13.79 11.12
N ASP A 92 3.60 -13.79 12.45
CA ASP A 92 4.54 -14.63 13.21
C ASP A 92 4.37 -16.13 12.93
N ASN A 93 3.18 -16.57 12.50
CA ASN A 93 2.93 -17.95 12.14
C ASN A 93 3.70 -18.40 10.89
N LEU A 94 4.21 -17.50 10.04
CA LEU A 94 5.00 -17.92 8.87
C LEU A 94 6.44 -18.31 9.23
N ILE A 95 6.87 -18.05 10.46
CA ILE A 95 8.27 -18.22 10.89
C ILE A 95 8.36 -19.01 12.21
N ASP A 96 7.30 -19.76 12.54
CA ASP A 96 7.20 -20.54 13.79
C ASP A 96 7.61 -22.02 13.61
N ASP A 97 8.10 -22.39 12.42
CA ASP A 97 8.45 -23.75 12.02
C ASP A 97 7.29 -24.75 12.18
N ASN A 98 6.05 -24.27 12.12
CA ASN A 98 4.85 -25.08 12.33
C ASN A 98 3.81 -24.85 11.24
N ILE A 99 3.88 -25.68 10.20
CA ILE A 99 2.93 -25.70 9.07
C ILE A 99 1.43 -25.83 9.45
N LYS A 100 1.11 -26.14 10.72
CA LYS A 100 -0.27 -26.20 11.22
C LYS A 100 -0.82 -24.85 11.72
N THR A 101 0.01 -23.82 11.75
CA THR A 101 -0.41 -22.42 11.87
C THR A 101 -0.34 -21.79 10.47
N ALA A 102 -0.91 -20.60 10.32
CA ALA A 102 -0.84 -19.86 9.07
C ALA A 102 -1.09 -18.38 9.32
N TRP A 103 -0.50 -17.51 8.51
CA TRP A 103 -1.09 -16.20 8.28
C TRP A 103 -2.25 -16.35 7.32
N ALA A 104 -3.35 -15.67 7.62
CA ALA A 104 -4.53 -15.72 6.80
C ALA A 104 -5.21 -14.36 6.70
N VAL A 105 -5.81 -14.09 5.53
CA VAL A 105 -6.54 -12.85 5.25
C VAL A 105 -7.76 -13.12 4.38
N ASN A 106 -8.89 -12.48 4.68
CA ASN A 106 -10.11 -12.61 3.90
C ASN A 106 -10.05 -11.72 2.64
N LEU A 107 -10.05 -12.32 1.46
CA LEU A 107 -10.01 -11.60 0.18
C LEU A 107 -11.32 -10.86 -0.14
N ASP A 108 -12.44 -11.17 0.51
CA ASP A 108 -13.71 -10.46 0.34
C ASP A 108 -13.77 -9.14 1.12
N SER A 109 -12.74 -8.80 1.88
CA SER A 109 -12.70 -7.56 2.67
C SER A 109 -12.52 -6.35 1.76
N PRO A 110 -13.31 -5.27 1.95
CA PRO A 110 -13.24 -4.05 1.12
C PRO A 110 -11.90 -3.30 1.24
N ILE A 111 -11.05 -3.68 2.20
CA ILE A 111 -9.69 -3.14 2.38
C ILE A 111 -8.77 -3.54 1.21
N TYR A 112 -9.14 -4.57 0.42
CA TYR A 112 -8.29 -5.16 -0.61
C TYR A 112 -8.77 -4.90 -2.05
N ASP A 113 -9.52 -3.82 -2.28
CA ASP A 113 -9.93 -3.33 -3.61
C ASP A 113 -8.77 -2.65 -4.37
N CYS A 114 -7.60 -3.29 -4.34
CA CYS A 114 -6.38 -2.90 -5.03
C CYS A 114 -5.93 -4.04 -5.94
N ASP A 115 -5.17 -3.73 -7.00
CA ASP A 115 -4.72 -4.69 -8.02
C ASP A 115 -3.76 -5.76 -7.47
N ALA A 116 -3.22 -5.51 -6.29
CA ALA A 116 -2.29 -6.38 -5.59
C ALA A 116 -2.42 -6.23 -4.07
N LEU A 117 -2.36 -7.36 -3.37
CA LEU A 117 -2.36 -7.46 -1.92
C LEU A 117 -0.91 -7.46 -1.40
N PHE A 118 -0.51 -6.40 -0.70
CA PHE A 118 0.81 -6.25 -0.09
C PHE A 118 0.90 -6.95 1.27
N GLY A 119 1.28 -8.22 1.27
CA GLY A 119 1.22 -9.12 2.43
C GLY A 119 2.30 -8.88 3.49
N PRO A 120 2.73 -9.95 4.20
CA PRO A 120 3.71 -9.86 5.27
C PRO A 120 5.06 -9.30 4.82
N ILE A 121 5.71 -8.60 5.75
CA ILE A 121 7.10 -8.13 5.67
C ILE A 121 7.92 -8.86 6.74
N PHE A 122 9.08 -9.36 6.34
CA PHE A 122 10.02 -10.10 7.18
C PHE A 122 11.26 -9.26 7.40
N THR A 123 11.71 -9.14 8.65
CA THR A 123 13.01 -8.57 8.97
C THR A 123 14.06 -9.67 8.90
N VAL A 124 15.02 -9.50 8.00
CA VAL A 124 16.14 -10.41 7.75
C VAL A 124 17.45 -9.65 7.87
N ASN A 125 18.58 -10.36 7.94
CA ASN A 125 19.89 -9.72 7.86
C ASN A 125 20.86 -10.60 7.06
N CYS A 126 20.90 -10.39 5.75
CA CYS A 126 21.75 -11.17 4.85
C CYS A 126 22.42 -10.30 3.79
N ASN A 127 23.65 -10.67 3.44
CA ASN A 127 24.40 -10.06 2.34
C ASN A 127 23.81 -10.45 0.99
N THR A 128 23.45 -11.73 0.85
CA THR A 128 22.89 -12.27 -0.39
C THR A 128 21.71 -13.17 -0.08
N VAL A 129 20.75 -13.21 -1.00
CA VAL A 129 19.64 -14.17 -1.01
C VAL A 129 19.91 -15.15 -2.16
N SER A 130 19.95 -16.45 -1.84
CA SER A 130 20.14 -17.52 -2.81
C SER A 130 18.86 -18.28 -3.12
N GLU A 131 17.94 -18.35 -2.15
CA GLU A 131 16.68 -19.09 -2.26
C GLU A 131 15.68 -18.58 -1.24
N VAL A 132 14.39 -18.67 -1.56
CA VAL A 132 13.31 -18.57 -0.58
C VAL A 132 12.43 -19.80 -0.66
N VAL A 133 11.94 -20.28 0.48
CA VAL A 133 11.06 -21.45 0.57
C VAL A 133 9.73 -21.02 1.15
N ILE A 134 8.63 -21.49 0.56
CA ILE A 134 7.27 -21.17 1.01
C ILE A 134 6.42 -22.44 1.14
N VAL A 135 5.56 -22.48 2.17
CA VAL A 135 4.44 -23.43 2.26
C VAL A 135 3.14 -22.67 1.98
N ASN A 136 2.64 -22.82 0.76
CA ASN A 136 1.43 -22.17 0.27
C ASN A 136 0.17 -22.83 0.84
N GLY A 137 -0.84 -22.07 1.24
CA GLY A 137 -2.06 -22.60 1.86
C GLY A 137 -1.96 -22.83 3.36
N TYR A 138 -3.01 -23.41 3.96
CA TYR A 138 -3.08 -23.74 5.38
C TYR A 138 -2.76 -25.22 5.65
N GLY A 139 -1.52 -25.51 6.05
CA GLY A 139 -0.94 -26.86 6.18
C GLY A 139 -1.36 -27.66 7.41
N LYS A 140 -2.42 -27.24 8.12
CA LYS A 140 -2.94 -27.95 9.31
C LYS A 140 -3.39 -29.38 8.99
N ASP A 141 -4.14 -29.53 7.91
CA ASP A 141 -4.63 -30.79 7.36
C ASP A 141 -5.10 -30.55 5.91
N GLU A 142 -5.29 -31.63 5.15
CA GLU A 142 -5.70 -31.58 3.74
C GLU A 142 -7.03 -30.81 3.56
N ALA A 143 -7.96 -30.96 4.49
CA ALA A 143 -9.23 -30.24 4.44
C ALA A 143 -9.02 -28.73 4.60
N SER A 144 -8.17 -28.31 5.54
CA SER A 144 -7.81 -26.90 5.75
C SER A 144 -7.11 -26.33 4.53
N PHE A 145 -6.22 -27.09 3.90
CA PHE A 145 -5.57 -26.69 2.66
C PHE A 145 -6.58 -26.46 1.53
N PHE A 146 -7.48 -27.42 1.25
CA PHE A 146 -8.40 -27.31 0.12
C PHE A 146 -9.58 -26.35 0.36
N ASN A 147 -9.97 -26.14 1.61
CA ASN A 147 -11.11 -25.29 1.95
C ASN A 147 -10.77 -23.78 1.94
N ASN A 148 -9.49 -23.41 2.13
CA ASN A 148 -9.02 -22.02 2.09
C ASN A 148 -8.43 -21.65 0.73
N THR A 149 -8.28 -20.36 0.43
CA THR A 149 -7.64 -19.89 -0.79
C THR A 149 -6.12 -20.01 -0.68
N ARG A 150 -5.46 -20.39 -1.78
CA ARG A 150 -3.99 -20.46 -1.90
C ARG A 150 -3.53 -19.52 -3.00
N ALA A 151 -2.32 -18.97 -2.89
CA ALA A 151 -1.75 -18.14 -3.94
C ALA A 151 -1.37 -19.00 -5.15
N ALA A 152 -1.81 -18.63 -6.34
CA ALA A 152 -1.31 -19.22 -7.59
C ALA A 152 -0.13 -18.40 -8.16
N TRP A 153 0.01 -17.14 -7.74
CA TRP A 153 1.09 -16.24 -8.12
C TRP A 153 1.60 -15.43 -6.93
N ILE A 154 2.91 -15.19 -6.87
CA ILE A 154 3.54 -14.37 -5.82
C ILE A 154 4.67 -13.51 -6.41
N THR A 155 4.87 -12.33 -5.84
CA THR A 155 6.12 -11.58 -5.93
C THR A 155 6.75 -11.50 -4.55
N VAL A 156 8.01 -11.94 -4.46
CA VAL A 156 8.88 -11.80 -3.28
C VAL A 156 9.92 -10.75 -3.63
N TYR A 157 10.09 -9.75 -2.78
CA TYR A 157 10.94 -8.60 -3.08
C TYR A 157 11.69 -8.12 -1.85
N ARG A 158 12.87 -7.53 -2.07
CA ARG A 158 13.57 -6.73 -1.07
C ARG A 158 12.76 -5.45 -0.84
N VAL A 159 12.39 -5.19 0.40
CA VAL A 159 11.69 -3.96 0.77
C VAL A 159 12.73 -2.86 0.93
N ASP A 160 12.86 -2.06 -0.12
CA ASP A 160 13.40 -0.71 -0.02
C ASP A 160 12.23 0.24 0.31
N TYR A 161 12.49 1.32 1.06
CA TYR A 161 11.52 2.07 1.88
C TYR A 161 10.51 2.94 1.09
N MET A 162 9.85 2.38 0.08
CA MET A 162 8.72 2.96 -0.66
C MET A 162 7.50 2.05 -0.51
N VAL A 163 6.65 2.36 0.47
CA VAL A 163 5.39 1.65 0.71
C VAL A 163 4.30 2.35 -0.08
N GLU A 164 4.32 2.26 -1.41
CA GLU A 164 3.17 2.59 -2.30
C GLU A 164 3.42 2.29 -3.80
N GLU A 165 4.65 1.96 -4.21
CA GLU A 165 4.97 1.56 -5.59
C GLU A 165 5.33 0.07 -5.71
N PHE A 166 5.08 -0.54 -6.86
CA PHE A 166 5.55 -1.90 -7.16
C PHE A 166 7.09 -1.94 -7.16
N PRO A 167 7.73 -3.02 -6.68
CA PRO A 167 9.18 -3.09 -6.59
C PRO A 167 9.85 -3.03 -7.97
N ASN A 168 11.01 -2.39 -8.04
CA ASN A 168 11.88 -2.40 -9.21
C ASN A 168 12.36 -3.84 -9.51
N GLU A 169 12.64 -4.14 -10.77
CA GLU A 169 13.10 -5.48 -11.19
C GLU A 169 14.37 -5.95 -10.46
N SER A 170 15.27 -5.01 -10.10
CA SER A 170 16.48 -5.30 -9.32
C SER A 170 16.23 -5.72 -7.87
N ASP A 171 15.03 -5.45 -7.35
CA ASP A 171 14.64 -5.76 -5.97
C ASP A 171 13.73 -6.99 -5.90
N ILE A 172 13.32 -7.54 -7.04
CA ILE A 172 12.50 -8.74 -7.09
C ILE A 172 13.37 -9.97 -6.88
N ILE A 173 13.21 -10.60 -5.73
CA ILE A 173 13.84 -11.87 -5.38
C ILE A 173 13.18 -12.99 -6.19
N TYR A 174 11.86 -13.01 -6.31
CA TYR A 174 11.12 -13.99 -7.11
C TYR A 174 9.82 -13.40 -7.60
N ARG A 175 9.41 -13.72 -8.84
CA ARG A 175 8.07 -13.42 -9.35
C ARG A 175 7.61 -14.57 -10.23
N GLY A 176 6.53 -15.23 -9.86
CA GLY A 176 6.08 -16.40 -10.61
C GLY A 176 4.94 -17.18 -9.98
N LYS A 177 4.66 -18.33 -10.60
CA LYS A 177 3.59 -19.25 -10.20
C LYS A 177 4.01 -20.09 -9.00
N LEU A 178 3.08 -20.28 -8.08
CA LEU A 178 3.16 -21.31 -7.04
C LEU A 178 2.38 -22.54 -7.48
N LYS A 179 2.85 -23.73 -7.10
CA LYS A 179 2.13 -24.99 -7.29
C LYS A 179 1.00 -25.08 -6.26
N ASP A 180 -0.11 -25.73 -6.64
CA ASP A 180 -1.21 -26.08 -5.74
C ASP A 180 -0.85 -27.37 -4.96
N THR A 181 0.08 -27.25 -4.00
CA THR A 181 0.55 -28.37 -3.17
C THR A 181 0.74 -27.93 -1.72
N VAL A 182 0.52 -28.87 -0.79
CA VAL A 182 0.83 -28.73 0.65
C VAL A 182 2.32 -28.81 0.95
N GLU A 183 3.13 -29.28 0.01
CA GLU A 183 4.57 -29.39 0.17
C GLU A 183 5.27 -28.03 0.08
N SER A 184 6.41 -27.92 0.75
CA SER A 184 7.29 -26.75 0.65
C SER A 184 7.79 -26.56 -0.78
N GLN A 185 7.84 -25.30 -1.22
CA GLN A 185 8.28 -24.93 -2.56
C GLN A 185 9.50 -24.03 -2.49
N SER A 186 10.60 -24.51 -3.07
CA SER A 186 11.81 -23.73 -3.31
C SER A 186 11.60 -22.80 -4.49
N LEU A 187 11.76 -21.49 -4.25
CA LEU A 187 11.64 -20.45 -5.25
C LEU A 187 13.04 -19.91 -5.57
N VAL A 188 13.50 -20.19 -6.78
CA VAL A 188 14.84 -19.80 -7.26
C VAL A 188 14.90 -18.29 -7.44
N VAL A 189 15.96 -17.66 -6.94
CA VAL A 189 16.14 -16.21 -7.03
C VAL A 189 16.23 -15.76 -8.48
N SER A 190 15.56 -14.64 -8.78
CA SER A 190 15.55 -13.98 -10.08
C SER A 190 16.98 -13.63 -10.51
N PRO A 191 17.35 -13.86 -11.78
CA PRO A 191 18.67 -13.44 -12.29
C PRO A 191 18.85 -11.92 -12.29
N ASN A 192 17.76 -11.16 -12.20
CA ASN A 192 17.79 -9.69 -12.16
C ASN A 192 17.98 -9.15 -10.74
N PHE A 193 17.85 -10.00 -9.70
CA PHE A 193 17.97 -9.55 -8.32
C PHE A 193 19.41 -9.08 -8.02
N ASP A 194 19.54 -7.86 -7.52
CA ASP A 194 20.83 -7.27 -7.20
C ASP A 194 21.33 -7.74 -5.83
N ASN A 195 22.06 -8.86 -5.85
CA ASN A 195 22.76 -9.43 -4.68
C ASN A 195 24.01 -8.63 -4.24
N SER A 196 24.35 -7.50 -4.89
CA SER A 196 25.46 -6.66 -4.41
C SER A 196 25.07 -5.78 -3.20
N LYS A 197 23.76 -5.62 -2.96
CA LYS A 197 23.22 -4.85 -1.83
C LYS A 197 22.69 -5.79 -0.74
N PRO A 198 22.94 -5.48 0.54
CA PRO A 198 22.38 -6.26 1.65
C PRO A 198 20.85 -6.22 1.63
N THR A 199 20.23 -7.23 2.22
CA THR A 199 18.77 -7.34 2.35
C THR A 199 18.41 -7.37 3.82
N ASN A 200 17.72 -6.31 4.26
CA ASN A 200 17.28 -6.13 5.65
C ASN A 200 15.79 -6.46 5.84
N LYS A 201 15.01 -6.39 4.75
CA LYS A 201 13.59 -6.68 4.75
C LYS A 201 13.16 -7.35 3.46
N ILE A 202 12.24 -8.31 3.57
CA ILE A 202 11.63 -9.01 2.44
C ILE A 202 10.11 -8.90 2.55
N GLY A 203 9.42 -8.58 1.46
CA GLY A 203 7.98 -8.44 1.40
C GLY A 203 7.35 -9.42 0.43
N LEU A 204 6.06 -9.70 0.63
CA LEU A 204 5.24 -10.53 -0.26
C LEU A 204 4.14 -9.70 -0.92
N ILE A 205 3.92 -9.90 -2.22
CA ILE A 205 2.78 -9.34 -2.95
C ILE A 205 2.02 -10.48 -3.63
N PHE A 206 0.69 -10.48 -3.46
CA PHE A 206 -0.23 -11.44 -4.08
C PHE A 206 -1.15 -10.72 -5.07
N SER A 207 -1.38 -11.29 -6.25
CA SER A 207 -2.23 -10.66 -7.27
C SER A 207 -3.71 -10.91 -6.98
N THR A 208 -4.52 -9.85 -6.89
CA THR A 208 -5.94 -9.92 -6.52
C THR A 208 -6.92 -9.90 -7.69
N LYS A 209 -6.51 -9.42 -8.87
CA LYS A 209 -7.45 -9.09 -9.96
C LYS A 209 -7.83 -10.23 -10.91
N ASN A 210 -7.11 -11.36 -10.92
CA ASN A 210 -7.34 -12.43 -11.90
C ASN A 210 -7.61 -13.78 -11.22
N SER A 211 -8.48 -14.60 -11.85
CA SER A 211 -8.67 -16.02 -11.50
C SER A 211 -7.37 -16.84 -11.56
N ASP A 212 -6.36 -16.32 -12.25
CA ASP A 212 -5.04 -16.92 -12.41
C ASP A 212 -4.09 -16.58 -11.25
N GLY A 213 -4.48 -15.66 -10.36
CA GLY A 213 -3.70 -15.25 -9.18
C GLY A 213 -3.90 -16.14 -7.96
N TYR A 214 -5.00 -16.90 -7.91
CA TYR A 214 -5.35 -17.75 -6.77
C TYR A 214 -5.93 -19.10 -7.17
N TYR A 215 -5.65 -20.11 -6.35
CA TYR A 215 -6.47 -21.31 -6.26
C TYR A 215 -7.54 -21.06 -5.20
N PHE A 216 -8.78 -20.81 -5.60
CA PHE A 216 -9.85 -20.49 -4.65
C PHE A 216 -10.26 -21.67 -3.77
N GLY A 217 -10.47 -21.39 -2.47
CA GLY A 217 -10.91 -22.38 -1.50
C GLY A 217 -12.30 -22.94 -1.78
N ARG A 218 -12.55 -24.19 -1.40
CA ARG A 218 -13.88 -24.82 -1.53
C ARG A 218 -14.93 -24.21 -0.60
N LYS A 219 -14.50 -23.53 0.47
CA LYS A 219 -15.39 -23.05 1.54
C LYS A 219 -15.14 -21.60 1.94
N TRP A 220 -13.88 -21.19 2.01
CA TRP A 220 -13.48 -19.88 2.50
C TRP A 220 -12.63 -19.17 1.45
N ASN A 221 -12.85 -17.87 1.28
CA ASN A 221 -12.02 -17.01 0.43
C ASN A 221 -10.83 -16.41 1.20
N ASP A 222 -10.34 -17.16 2.19
CA ASP A 222 -9.25 -16.75 3.06
C ASP A 222 -7.93 -17.19 2.43
N LEU A 223 -7.12 -16.24 1.96
CA LEU A 223 -5.76 -16.54 1.50
C LEU A 223 -4.92 -16.95 2.70
N CYS A 224 -4.29 -18.13 2.63
CA CYS A 224 -3.45 -18.66 3.71
C CYS A 224 -2.02 -18.96 3.23
N ILE A 225 -1.04 -18.67 4.08
CA ILE A 225 0.37 -19.09 3.92
C ILE A 225 0.86 -19.62 5.27
N SER A 226 1.45 -20.82 5.27
CA SER A 226 1.83 -21.49 6.52
C SER A 226 3.28 -21.26 6.93
N GLU A 227 4.22 -21.15 5.98
CA GLU A 227 5.64 -21.03 6.31
C GLU A 227 6.38 -20.22 5.25
N PHE A 228 7.40 -19.48 5.66
CA PHE A 228 8.32 -18.75 4.80
C PHE A 228 9.75 -18.80 5.37
N LYS A 229 10.71 -19.21 4.54
CA LYS A 229 12.13 -19.30 4.89
C LYS A 229 12.99 -18.62 3.84
N VAL A 230 14.15 -18.14 4.26
CA VAL A 230 15.12 -17.46 3.40
C VAL A 230 16.47 -18.13 3.55
N TYR A 231 17.17 -18.33 2.44
CA TYR A 231 18.50 -18.90 2.41
C TYR A 231 19.46 -17.96 1.70
N GLY A 232 20.71 -17.94 2.15
CA GLY A 232 21.75 -17.11 1.57
C GLY A 232 23.00 -17.03 2.43
N ASN A 233 23.74 -15.92 2.28
CA ASN A 233 24.91 -15.63 3.11
C ASN A 233 24.52 -14.62 4.19
N SER A 234 24.54 -15.04 5.44
CA SER A 234 24.39 -14.14 6.59
C SER A 234 25.51 -13.11 6.61
N ILE A 235 25.23 -11.92 7.14
CA ILE A 235 26.29 -11.00 7.57
C ILE A 235 26.99 -11.71 8.75
N GLY A 236 28.14 -12.32 8.48
CA GLY A 236 28.71 -13.36 9.35
C GLY A 236 28.98 -12.91 10.79
N THR A 237 28.70 -13.75 11.77
CA THR A 237 29.15 -13.61 13.18
C THR A 237 30.63 -13.99 13.37
N GLY A 238 31.47 -13.73 12.37
CA GLY A 238 32.88 -14.15 12.33
C GLY A 238 33.86 -13.04 12.70
N LYS A 239 34.18 -12.93 14.00
CA LYS A 239 35.44 -12.42 14.59
C LYS A 239 36.16 -11.22 13.89
N LEU A 240 36.05 -10.07 14.57
CA LEU A 240 36.78 -8.80 14.40
C LEU A 240 36.49 -7.98 13.12
N GLU A 241 35.39 -7.22 13.16
CA GLU A 241 35.33 -5.94 12.44
C GLU A 241 36.19 -4.93 13.19
N THR A 242 37.14 -4.31 12.51
CA THR A 242 37.92 -3.19 13.05
C THR A 242 36.99 -2.03 13.39
N ASN A 243 37.27 -1.34 14.49
CA ASN A 243 36.46 -0.23 15.03
C ASN A 243 36.09 0.87 14.01
N GLU A 244 36.78 0.97 12.88
CA GLU A 244 36.46 1.91 11.78
C GLU A 244 35.25 1.47 10.93
N GLN A 245 35.03 0.17 10.69
CA GLN A 245 33.87 -0.28 9.90
C GLN A 245 32.57 -0.25 10.71
N LEU A 246 32.65 -0.58 12.00
CA LEU A 246 31.55 -0.38 12.94
C LEU A 246 31.19 1.10 13.09
N ALA A 247 32.18 1.99 13.18
CA ALA A 247 31.94 3.42 13.23
C ALA A 247 31.27 3.94 11.94
N ASN A 248 31.73 3.51 10.76
CA ASN A 248 31.13 3.92 9.49
C ASN A 248 29.72 3.34 9.29
N ASN A 249 29.44 2.13 9.75
CA ASN A 249 28.10 1.54 9.67
C ASN A 249 27.14 2.17 10.68
N GLU A 250 27.59 2.50 11.90
CA GLU A 250 26.78 3.25 12.86
C GLU A 250 26.54 4.70 12.42
N GLU A 251 27.49 5.31 11.73
CA GLU A 251 27.36 6.64 11.13
C GLU A 251 26.38 6.59 9.94
N TRP A 252 26.50 5.60 9.05
CA TRP A 252 25.55 5.40 7.95
C TRP A 252 24.13 5.08 8.44
N ILE A 253 23.97 4.22 9.45
CA ILE A 253 22.66 3.92 10.08
C ILE A 253 22.07 5.19 10.71
N ARG A 254 22.91 6.07 11.28
CA ARG A 254 22.46 7.32 11.89
C ARG A 254 22.10 8.36 10.85
N GLU A 255 22.92 8.54 9.82
CA GLU A 255 22.63 9.42 8.68
C GLU A 255 21.36 8.98 7.96
N GLU A 256 21.18 7.68 7.71
CA GLU A 256 19.98 7.13 7.08
C GLU A 256 18.74 7.23 8.00
N ALA A 257 18.90 7.07 9.32
CA ALA A 257 17.81 7.30 10.28
C ALA A 257 17.44 8.80 10.37
N GLU A 258 18.40 9.70 10.30
CA GLU A 258 18.18 11.16 10.29
C GLU A 258 17.55 11.61 8.96
N GLU A 259 17.98 11.07 7.83
CA GLU A 259 17.39 11.31 6.50
C GLU A 259 15.97 10.76 6.41
N ASN A 260 15.72 9.56 6.96
CA ASN A 260 14.37 8.99 7.04
C ASN A 260 13.46 9.78 7.97
N GLN A 261 13.98 10.26 9.10
CA GLN A 261 13.21 11.13 9.99
C GLN A 261 12.88 12.45 9.29
N MET A 262 13.84 13.04 8.56
CA MET A 262 13.60 14.21 7.73
C MET A 262 12.51 13.95 6.68
N ARG A 263 12.57 12.84 5.95
CA ARG A 263 11.58 12.48 4.92
C ARG A 263 10.18 12.27 5.49
N LEU A 264 10.06 11.58 6.62
CA LEU A 264 8.78 11.40 7.33
C LEU A 264 8.21 12.74 7.81
N ASP A 265 9.08 13.63 8.29
CA ASP A 265 8.69 14.99 8.65
C ASP A 265 8.28 15.80 7.39
N GLU A 266 8.92 15.61 6.24
CA GLU A 266 8.51 16.24 4.98
C GLU A 266 7.16 15.75 4.45
N GLU A 267 6.91 14.45 4.48
CA GLU A 267 5.61 13.87 4.10
C GLU A 267 4.49 14.36 5.02
N ARG A 268 4.76 14.47 6.32
CA ARG A 268 3.82 14.99 7.32
C ARG A 268 3.55 16.48 7.13
N MET A 269 4.58 17.28 6.85
CA MET A 269 4.50 18.73 6.73
C MET A 269 4.04 19.20 5.35
N GLY A 270 4.15 18.36 4.32
CA GLY A 270 3.85 18.70 2.94
C GLY A 270 4.99 19.29 2.15
N PRO A 271 4.79 19.47 0.84
CA PRO A 271 5.84 19.99 -0.04
C PRO A 271 6.12 21.46 0.29
N GLU A 272 7.39 21.86 0.28
CA GLU A 272 7.85 23.17 0.75
C GLU A 272 7.11 24.36 0.10
N TRP A 273 6.73 24.21 -1.17
CA TRP A 273 6.11 25.28 -1.94
C TRP A 273 4.76 25.75 -1.36
N ILE A 274 4.08 24.96 -0.53
CA ILE A 274 2.80 25.35 0.10
C ILE A 274 2.99 26.42 1.18
N ASN A 275 4.20 26.53 1.78
CA ASN A 275 4.46 27.46 2.86
C ASN A 275 4.25 28.91 2.42
N GLY A 276 3.60 29.71 3.27
CA GLY A 276 3.39 31.13 3.05
C GLY A 276 1.92 31.53 2.91
N ILE A 277 1.69 32.63 2.19
CA ILE A 277 0.39 33.30 2.10
C ILE A 277 -0.14 33.20 0.68
N TRP A 278 -1.40 32.80 0.57
CA TRP A 278 -2.13 32.55 -0.66
C TRP A 278 -3.42 33.36 -0.66
N GLU A 279 -3.73 34.05 -1.76
CA GLU A 279 -4.90 34.94 -1.85
C GLU A 279 -5.66 34.72 -3.17
N LEU A 280 -6.99 34.77 -3.10
CA LEU A 280 -7.89 34.74 -4.24
C LEU A 280 -8.87 35.91 -4.10
N ASN A 281 -8.90 36.80 -5.09
CA ASN A 281 -9.88 37.87 -5.20
C ASN A 281 -10.55 37.76 -6.57
N THR A 282 -11.77 37.22 -6.59
CA THR A 282 -12.46 36.92 -7.84
C THR A 282 -13.96 37.07 -7.68
N THR A 283 -14.68 36.95 -8.79
CA THR A 283 -16.14 36.84 -8.81
C THR A 283 -16.48 35.45 -9.30
N VAL A 284 -17.17 34.68 -8.47
CA VAL A 284 -17.65 33.34 -8.82
C VAL A 284 -19.13 33.40 -9.18
N SER A 285 -19.50 32.67 -10.24
CA SER A 285 -20.91 32.55 -10.62
C SER A 285 -21.55 31.42 -9.82
N THR A 286 -22.61 31.73 -9.08
CA THR A 286 -23.40 30.75 -8.33
C THR A 286 -24.82 30.70 -8.86
N ALA A 287 -25.60 29.68 -8.49
CA ALA A 287 -27.02 29.59 -8.82
C ALA A 287 -27.85 30.78 -8.30
N LEU A 288 -27.34 31.54 -7.32
CA LEU A 288 -27.96 32.72 -6.74
C LEU A 288 -27.43 34.04 -7.32
N GLY A 289 -26.54 33.96 -8.32
CA GLY A 289 -25.90 35.11 -8.96
C GLY A 289 -24.39 35.17 -8.73
N ALA A 290 -23.78 36.25 -9.22
CA ALA A 290 -22.35 36.49 -9.07
C ALA A 290 -22.00 36.94 -7.65
N VAL A 291 -21.11 36.21 -6.98
CA VAL A 291 -20.63 36.50 -5.63
C VAL A 291 -19.16 36.87 -5.69
N ARG A 292 -18.79 37.96 -5.02
CA ARG A 292 -17.39 38.33 -4.85
C ARG A 292 -16.77 37.47 -3.75
N VAL A 293 -15.68 36.80 -4.07
CA VAL A 293 -14.88 35.99 -3.16
C VAL A 293 -13.59 36.74 -2.86
N ASN A 294 -13.24 36.78 -1.58
CA ASN A 294 -11.94 37.28 -1.12
C ASN A 294 -11.42 36.30 -0.08
N ALA A 295 -10.73 35.27 -0.58
CA ALA A 295 -10.24 34.17 0.22
C ALA A 295 -8.73 34.29 0.43
N LYS A 296 -8.27 33.91 1.62
CA LYS A 296 -6.86 33.91 2.00
C LYS A 296 -6.53 32.65 2.78
N VAL A 297 -5.40 32.05 2.48
CA VAL A 297 -4.86 30.89 3.20
C VAL A 297 -3.43 31.22 3.61
N CYS A 298 -3.16 31.12 4.91
CA CYS A 298 -1.82 31.26 5.47
C CYS A 298 -1.41 29.88 5.99
N ILE A 299 -0.28 29.36 5.49
CA ILE A 299 0.28 28.06 5.88
C ILE A 299 1.65 28.31 6.48
N ASP A 300 1.82 27.88 7.72
CA ASP A 300 3.10 27.78 8.41
C ASP A 300 3.50 26.32 8.48
N ARG A 301 4.48 25.94 7.65
CA ARG A 301 4.97 24.58 7.57
C ARG A 301 5.74 24.18 8.83
N GLU A 302 6.53 25.10 9.40
CA GLU A 302 7.40 24.81 10.55
C GLU A 302 6.57 24.50 11.80
N SER A 303 5.50 25.26 12.03
CA SER A 303 4.57 25.00 13.15
C SER A 303 3.38 24.09 12.78
N GLN A 304 3.33 23.64 11.52
CA GLN A 304 2.24 22.87 10.92
C GLN A 304 0.85 23.50 11.16
N GLN A 305 0.76 24.83 11.10
CA GLN A 305 -0.46 25.59 11.32
C GLN A 305 -1.01 26.16 10.02
N LEU A 306 -2.34 26.20 9.92
CA LEU A 306 -3.05 26.81 8.81
C LEU A 306 -4.12 27.76 9.34
N VAL A 307 -4.29 28.89 8.64
CA VAL A 307 -5.42 29.80 8.82
C VAL A 307 -6.02 30.12 7.46
N ALA A 308 -7.29 29.77 7.26
CA ALA A 308 -8.05 30.13 6.07
C ALA A 308 -9.16 31.13 6.41
N THR A 309 -9.30 32.16 5.59
CA THR A 309 -10.39 33.14 5.67
C THR A 309 -11.08 33.30 4.32
N ASP A 310 -12.38 33.61 4.36
CA ASP A 310 -13.15 34.03 3.19
C ASP A 310 -14.02 35.24 3.56
N CYS A 311 -13.93 36.29 2.75
CA CYS A 311 -14.64 37.56 2.93
C CYS A 311 -14.48 38.16 4.35
N GLY A 312 -13.29 37.98 4.94
CA GLY A 312 -12.95 38.47 6.27
C GLY A 312 -13.38 37.57 7.43
N THR A 313 -14.04 36.44 7.16
CA THR A 313 -14.41 35.45 8.18
C THR A 313 -13.42 34.29 8.18
N THR A 314 -12.94 33.88 9.35
CA THR A 314 -12.11 32.66 9.47
C THR A 314 -12.98 31.43 9.23
N VAL A 315 -12.63 30.65 8.21
CA VAL A 315 -13.31 29.41 7.84
C VAL A 315 -12.58 28.19 8.38
N ALA A 316 -11.26 28.27 8.56
CA ALA A 316 -10.46 27.24 9.20
C ALA A 316 -9.28 27.85 9.97
N LYS A 317 -8.93 27.23 11.11
CA LYS A 317 -7.72 27.56 11.87
C LYS A 317 -7.26 26.37 12.70
N GLY A 318 -5.98 26.05 12.65
CA GLY A 318 -5.36 25.07 13.54
C GLY A 318 -4.27 24.25 12.86
N ALA A 319 -3.92 23.14 13.49
CA ALA A 319 -2.99 22.18 12.90
C ALA A 319 -3.59 21.60 11.62
N TYR A 320 -2.80 21.57 10.55
CA TYR A 320 -3.18 20.92 9.31
C TYR A 320 -2.50 19.56 9.18
N ARG A 321 -3.06 18.70 8.32
CA ARG A 321 -2.43 17.47 7.87
C ARG A 321 -2.56 17.35 6.36
N ILE A 322 -1.67 16.62 5.73
CA ILE A 322 -1.74 16.31 4.30
C ILE A 322 -2.08 14.85 4.10
N SER A 323 -2.89 14.57 3.09
CA SER A 323 -3.23 13.22 2.67
C SER A 323 -3.39 13.24 1.15
N GLY A 324 -2.48 12.60 0.44
CA GLY A 324 -2.37 12.72 -1.02
C GLY A 324 -2.22 14.18 -1.44
N ASN A 325 -3.06 14.61 -2.37
CA ASN A 325 -3.01 15.96 -2.93
C ASN A 325 -3.92 16.97 -2.20
N THR A 326 -4.26 16.73 -0.94
CA THR A 326 -5.20 17.59 -0.20
C THR A 326 -4.67 17.97 1.17
N ILE A 327 -4.79 19.25 1.51
CA ILE A 327 -4.50 19.82 2.83
C ILE A 327 -5.79 19.83 3.65
N TYR A 328 -5.78 19.24 4.83
CA TYR A 328 -6.92 19.19 5.75
C TYR A 328 -6.65 20.04 6.99
N CYS A 329 -7.61 20.88 7.37
CA CYS A 329 -7.57 21.67 8.60
C CYS A 329 -8.98 21.71 9.21
N GLY A 330 -9.22 20.86 10.22
CA GLY A 330 -10.58 20.62 10.75
C GLY A 330 -11.49 20.03 9.66
N ASP A 331 -12.66 20.62 9.46
CA ASP A 331 -13.63 20.21 8.44
C ASP A 331 -13.36 20.86 7.06
N THR A 332 -12.35 21.72 6.95
CA THR A 332 -11.96 22.37 5.68
C THR A 332 -10.87 21.58 5.00
N TYR A 333 -10.95 21.52 3.68
CA TYR A 333 -9.91 20.94 2.84
C TYR A 333 -9.56 21.88 1.68
N ILE A 334 -8.33 21.79 1.20
CA ILE A 334 -7.79 22.56 0.08
C ILE A 334 -7.02 21.61 -0.82
N ASP A 335 -7.44 21.51 -2.08
CA ASP A 335 -6.79 20.64 -3.04
C ASP A 335 -5.53 21.29 -3.62
N MET A 336 -4.50 20.47 -3.81
CA MET A 336 -3.21 20.85 -4.35
C MET A 336 -3.09 20.37 -5.79
N ASP A 337 -2.86 21.30 -6.70
CA ASP A 337 -2.34 20.99 -8.02
C ASP A 337 -0.81 20.90 -7.91
N ILE A 338 -0.33 19.69 -7.61
CA ILE A 338 1.09 19.39 -7.40
C ILE A 338 1.92 19.76 -8.63
N ASN A 339 1.40 19.49 -9.84
CA ASN A 339 2.12 19.69 -11.09
C ASN A 339 2.39 21.17 -11.38
N ASN A 340 1.43 22.03 -11.03
CA ASN A 340 1.55 23.48 -11.25
C ASN A 340 1.89 24.28 -9.98
N GLN A 341 2.06 23.60 -8.84
CA GLN A 341 2.32 24.19 -7.52
C GLN A 341 1.27 25.24 -7.14
N ARG A 342 -0.01 24.87 -7.21
CA ARG A 342 -1.14 25.77 -6.90
C ARG A 342 -2.07 25.15 -5.88
N LEU A 343 -2.77 26.02 -5.16
CA LEU A 343 -3.87 25.63 -4.28
C LEU A 343 -5.20 25.96 -4.96
N GLU A 344 -6.12 25.00 -4.98
CA GLU A 344 -7.46 25.16 -5.56
C GLU A 344 -8.46 25.62 -4.49
N TYR A 345 -9.22 26.66 -4.82
CA TYR A 345 -10.37 27.14 -4.05
C TYR A 345 -11.65 26.36 -4.39
N GLY A 346 -11.73 25.85 -5.62
CA GLY A 346 -12.80 25.01 -6.15
C GLY A 346 -13.25 25.44 -7.53
N ASN A 347 -13.82 24.52 -8.30
CA ASN A 347 -14.33 24.75 -9.67
C ASN A 347 -13.30 25.41 -10.60
N GLY A 348 -12.02 25.05 -10.48
CA GLY A 348 -10.94 25.58 -11.31
C GLY A 348 -10.49 27.01 -10.96
N TYR A 349 -10.91 27.56 -9.82
CA TYR A 349 -10.34 28.80 -9.28
C TYR A 349 -9.16 28.47 -8.36
N TYR A 350 -8.03 29.14 -8.58
CA TYR A 350 -6.79 28.88 -7.85
C TYR A 350 -6.35 30.10 -7.04
N TYR A 351 -5.84 29.87 -5.84
CA TYR A 351 -5.17 30.89 -5.07
C TYR A 351 -3.88 31.32 -5.76
N ARG A 352 -3.54 32.60 -5.61
CA ARG A 352 -2.23 33.14 -5.99
C ARG A 352 -1.34 33.22 -4.76
N LYS A 353 -0.12 32.69 -4.83
CA LYS A 353 0.89 32.92 -3.79
C LYS A 353 1.26 34.41 -3.76
N VAL A 354 1.22 35.01 -2.58
CA VAL A 354 1.57 36.43 -2.36
C VAL A 354 2.75 36.62 -1.40
N SER A 355 3.12 35.58 -0.65
CA SER A 355 4.31 35.54 0.20
C SER A 355 4.78 34.10 0.38
N ASP A 356 6.09 33.87 0.41
CA ASP A 356 6.70 32.58 0.80
C ASP A 356 6.88 32.44 2.30
N ARG A 357 6.72 33.55 3.05
CA ARG A 357 6.82 33.58 4.50
C ARG A 357 5.44 33.67 5.12
N TYR A 358 5.18 32.80 6.09
CA TYR A 358 4.20 33.05 7.12
C TYR A 358 4.68 34.24 7.97
N LEU A 359 3.77 35.15 8.33
CA LEU A 359 4.08 36.48 8.87
C LEU A 359 5.14 36.51 9.98
#